data_AF-A0A940LLW9-F1
#
_entry.id   AF-A0A940LLW9-F1
#
_cell.length_a   1.000
_cell.length_b   1.000
_cell.length_c   1.000
_cell.angle_alpha   90.00
_cell.angle_beta   90.00
_cell.angle_gamma   90.00
#
_symmetry.space_group_name_H-M   'P 1'
#
loop_
_entity.id
_entity.type
_entity.pdbx_description
1 polymer ?
#
loop_
_entity_poly.entity_id
_entity_poly.type
_entity_poly.pdbx_seq_one_letter_code
_entity_poly.pdbx_strand_id
1 'polypeptide(L)'
;MNVLGVIGDVLWILTLSIMAGASRMAWSKIRKDVKVPMLWSPAGATVWRAPRGVALVLLPVVALLLSLWLLVGSRQPMDPIVAVMLLCVRAILAAIFATVHLIQVRRALNQLAAEGQIQL
;
A
#
# COMPACT_ATOMS: atom_id res chain seq x y z
N MET A 1 6.47 -6.32 -27.04
CA MET A 1 6.02 -6.39 -25.62
C MET A 1 7.05 -7.18 -24.84
N ASN A 2 7.60 -6.62 -23.76
CA ASN A 2 8.63 -7.28 -22.94
C ASN A 2 7.96 -8.14 -21.86
N VAL A 3 8.19 -9.46 -21.87
CA VAL A 3 7.61 -10.41 -20.91
C VAL A 3 7.93 -10.02 -19.46
N LEU A 4 9.15 -9.55 -19.19
CA LEU A 4 9.57 -9.07 -17.86
C LEU A 4 8.70 -7.90 -17.38
N GLY A 5 8.37 -6.98 -18.28
CA GLY A 5 7.47 -5.85 -17.97
C GLY A 5 6.07 -6.31 -17.60
N VAL A 6 5.52 -7.27 -18.35
CA VAL A 6 4.19 -7.85 -18.07
C VAL A 6 4.14 -8.52 -16.71
N ILE A 7 5.15 -9.32 -16.36
CA ILE A 7 5.25 -9.94 -15.03
C ILE A 7 5.26 -8.86 -13.95
N GLY A 8 6.07 -7.82 -14.14
CA GLY A 8 6.11 -6.67 -13.25
C GLY A 8 4.76 -5.99 -13.08
N ASP A 9 3.98 -5.83 -14.15
CA ASP A 9 2.66 -5.19 -14.09
C ASP A 9 1.64 -6.05 -13.34
N VAL A 10 1.63 -7.37 -13.59
CA VAL A 10 0.76 -8.30 -12.87
C VAL A 10 1.01 -8.25 -11.36
N LEU A 11 2.29 -8.24 -10.93
CA LEU A 11 2.64 -8.13 -9.52
C LEU A 11 2.11 -6.83 -8.89
N TRP A 12 2.26 -5.70 -9.56
CA TRP A 12 1.77 -4.42 -9.06
C TRP A 12 0.24 -4.33 -9.03
N ILE A 13 -0.45 -4.89 -10.03
CA ILE A 13 -1.91 -4.97 -10.03
C ILE A 13 -2.41 -5.80 -8.85
N LEU A 14 -1.77 -6.95 -8.58
CA LEU A 14 -2.10 -7.79 -7.42
C LEU A 14 -1.88 -7.02 -6.11
N THR A 15 -0.72 -6.39 -5.93
CA THR A 15 -0.42 -5.56 -4.75
C THR A 15 -1.46 -4.47 -4.54
N LEU A 16 -1.78 -3.69 -5.59
CA LEU A 16 -2.77 -2.60 -5.49
C LEU A 16 -4.17 -3.13 -5.18
N SER A 17 -4.54 -4.29 -5.75
CA SER A 17 -5.81 -4.96 -5.47
C SER A 17 -5.92 -5.39 -4.02
N ILE A 18 -4.86 -5.97 -3.45
CA ILE A 18 -4.78 -6.34 -2.03
C ILE A 18 -4.94 -5.09 -1.15
N MET A 19 -4.21 -4.02 -1.47
CA MET A 19 -4.25 -2.79 -0.69
C MET A 19 -5.64 -2.14 -0.73
N ALA A 20 -6.26 -2.08 -1.92
CA ALA A 20 -7.61 -1.57 -2.10
C ALA A 20 -8.65 -2.42 -1.36
N GLY A 21 -8.53 -3.75 -1.41
CA GLY A 21 -9.39 -4.67 -0.66
C GLY A 21 -9.29 -4.46 0.85
N ALA A 22 -8.07 -4.33 1.38
CA ALA A 22 -7.84 -4.04 2.80
C ALA A 22 -8.41 -2.67 3.20
N SER A 23 -8.21 -1.64 2.38
CA SER A 23 -8.78 -0.31 2.61
C SER A 23 -10.31 -0.33 2.59
N ARG A 24 -10.92 -1.04 1.64
CA ARG A 24 -12.38 -1.20 1.55
C ARG A 24 -12.95 -1.91 2.77
N MET A 25 -12.30 -2.97 3.23
CA MET A 25 -12.69 -3.71 4.43
C MET A 25 -12.58 -2.84 5.70
N ALA A 26 -11.52 -2.06 5.83
CA ALA A 26 -11.36 -1.14 6.96
C ALA A 26 -12.38 0.01 6.91
N TRP A 27 -12.71 0.47 5.71
CA TRP A 27 -13.63 1.59 5.49
C TRP A 27 -15.01 1.35 6.07
N SER A 28 -15.54 0.13 5.94
CA SER A 28 -16.86 -0.23 6.49
C SER A 28 -16.85 -0.34 8.02
N LYS A 29 -15.70 -0.62 8.64
CA LYS A 29 -15.57 -0.77 10.10
C LYS A 29 -15.33 0.54 10.83
N ILE A 30 -14.75 1.55 10.17
CA ILE A 30 -14.37 2.81 10.80
C ILE A 30 -15.50 3.84 10.65
N ARG A 31 -15.95 4.42 11.76
CA ARG A 31 -16.96 5.50 11.78
C ARG A 31 -16.49 6.73 10.98
N LYS A 32 -17.41 7.45 10.34
CA LYS A 32 -17.10 8.56 9.42
C LYS A 32 -16.30 9.70 10.08
N ASP A 33 -16.56 9.98 11.35
CA ASP A 33 -15.96 11.12 12.07
C ASP A 33 -14.71 10.75 12.88
N VAL A 34 -14.25 9.49 12.77
CA VAL A 34 -13.09 8.99 13.50
C VAL A 34 -11.81 9.26 12.72
N LYS A 35 -10.83 9.87 13.39
CA LYS A 35 -9.47 9.98 12.87
C LYS A 35 -8.72 8.65 13.06
N VAL A 36 -8.14 8.15 11.99
CA VAL A 36 -7.44 6.86 11.94
C VAL A 36 -5.95 7.09 12.22
N PRO A 37 -5.34 6.33 13.15
CA PRO A 37 -3.90 6.39 13.39
C PRO A 37 -3.12 5.92 12.16
N MET A 38 -2.11 6.70 11.78
CA MET A 38 -1.25 6.44 10.63
C MET A 38 0.23 6.26 10.99
N LEU A 39 0.67 6.90 12.07
CA LEU A 39 2.06 6.86 12.51
C LEU A 39 2.13 6.56 14.00
N TRP A 40 3.08 5.73 14.37
CA TRP A 40 3.34 5.34 15.75
C TRP A 40 4.81 5.54 16.07
N SER A 41 5.07 5.91 17.32
CA SER A 41 6.43 5.91 17.88
C SER A 41 6.92 4.47 18.06
N PRO A 42 8.23 4.25 18.23
CA PRO A 42 8.78 2.96 18.61
C PRO A 42 8.17 2.41 19.92
N ALA A 43 7.79 3.31 20.83
CA ALA A 43 7.10 2.97 22.09
C ALA A 43 5.61 2.59 21.90
N GLY A 44 5.09 2.63 20.68
CA GLY A 44 3.73 2.21 20.37
C GLY A 44 2.67 3.32 20.43
N ALA A 45 2.98 4.48 21.01
CA ALA A 45 2.07 5.62 21.06
C ALA A 45 1.80 6.21 19.66
N THR A 46 0.57 6.59 19.38
CA THR A 46 0.18 7.24 18.13
C THR A 46 0.79 8.64 18.05
N VAL A 47 1.59 8.88 17.02
CA VAL A 47 2.18 10.19 16.72
C VAL A 47 1.24 11.01 15.86
N TRP A 48 0.56 10.36 14.91
CA TRP A 48 -0.28 11.06 13.95
C TRP A 48 -1.54 10.28 13.60
N ARG A 49 -2.66 11.01 13.50
CA ARG A 49 -3.95 10.52 13.01
C ARG A 49 -4.45 11.38 11.87
N ALA A 50 -5.07 10.77 10.87
CA ALA A 50 -5.65 11.46 9.73
C ALA A 50 -7.12 11.07 9.52
N PRO A 51 -7.89 11.84 8.73
CA PRO A 51 -9.22 11.43 8.31
C PRO A 51 -9.19 10.06 7.59
N ARG A 52 -10.24 9.25 7.76
CA ARG A 52 -10.34 7.89 7.19
C ARG A 52 -9.98 7.83 5.70
N GLY A 53 -10.44 8.82 4.92
CA GLY A 53 -10.12 8.95 3.50
C GLY A 53 -8.63 8.97 3.22
N VAL A 54 -7.93 9.89 3.89
CA VAL A 54 -6.48 10.06 3.74
C VAL A 54 -5.75 8.82 4.25
N ALA A 55 -6.12 8.32 5.43
CA ALA A 55 -5.40 7.22 6.07
C ALA A 55 -5.41 5.91 5.28
N LEU A 56 -6.52 5.61 4.61
CA LEU A 56 -6.70 4.35 3.87
C LEU A 56 -6.27 4.44 2.41
N VAL A 57 -6.16 5.63 1.83
CA VAL A 57 -5.91 5.81 0.39
C VAL A 57 -4.50 6.34 0.11
N LEU A 58 -3.86 7.04 1.05
CA LEU A 58 -2.56 7.67 0.82
C LEU A 58 -1.51 6.66 0.36
N LEU A 59 -1.32 5.56 1.10
CA LEU A 59 -0.30 4.57 0.77
C LEU A 59 -0.59 3.83 -0.56
N PRO A 60 -1.83 3.37 -0.85
CA PRO A 60 -2.20 2.86 -2.18
C PRO A 60 -1.94 3.83 -3.33
N VAL A 61 -2.21 5.12 -3.15
CA VAL A 61 -1.97 6.13 -4.19
C VAL A 61 -0.48 6.34 -4.41
N VAL A 62 0.33 6.43 -3.35
CA VAL A 62 1.79 6.50 -3.47
C VAL A 62 2.34 5.28 -4.19
N ALA A 63 1.86 4.08 -3.84
CA ALA A 63 2.23 2.83 -4.50
C ALA A 63 1.86 2.86 -6.00
N LEU A 64 0.66 3.33 -6.35
CA LEU A 64 0.23 3.46 -7.74
C LEU A 64 1.13 4.41 -8.54
N LEU A 65 1.42 5.60 -7.99
CA LEU A 65 2.28 6.58 -8.66
C LEU A 65 3.69 6.04 -8.91
N LEU A 66 4.26 5.36 -7.91
CA LEU A 66 5.56 4.70 -8.03
C LEU A 66 5.53 3.58 -9.09
N SER A 67 4.47 2.76 -9.11
CA SER A 67 4.28 1.72 -10.12
C SER A 67 4.26 2.29 -11.54
N LEU A 68 3.51 3.38 -11.74
CA LEU A 68 3.42 4.07 -13.04
C LEU A 68 4.77 4.64 -13.46
N TRP A 69 5.52 5.24 -12.54
CA TRP A 69 6.86 5.74 -12.83
C TRP A 69 7.82 4.61 -13.25
N LEU A 70 7.82 3.49 -12.52
CA LEU A 70 8.61 2.31 -12.86
C LEU A 70 8.17 1.67 -14.18
N LEU A 71 6.88 1.77 -14.54
CA LEU A 71 6.34 1.25 -15.79
C LEU A 71 6.88 2.06 -16.97
N VAL A 72 6.90 3.39 -16.86
CA VAL A 72 7.52 4.27 -17.87
C VAL A 72 8.99 3.90 -18.04
N GLY A 73 9.72 3.67 -16.96
CA GLY A 73 11.10 3.18 -16.99
C GLY A 73 11.25 1.84 -17.72
N SER A 74 10.37 0.87 -17.47
CA SER A 74 10.44 -0.46 -18.08
C SER A 74 10.17 -0.51 -19.59
N ARG A 75 9.63 0.59 -20.16
CA ARG A 75 9.34 0.70 -21.59
C ARG A 75 10.52 1.24 -22.39
N GLN A 76 11.56 1.74 -21.73
CA GLN A 76 12.76 2.21 -22.41
C GLN A 76 13.61 1.03 -22.92
N PRO A 77 14.30 1.18 -24.06
CA PRO A 77 15.26 0.18 -24.51
C PRO A 77 16.38 0.05 -23.46
N MET A 78 16.60 -1.17 -22.99
CA MET A 78 17.55 -1.46 -21.93
C MET A 78 18.22 -2.81 -22.16
N ASP A 79 19.43 -2.94 -21.61
CA ASP A 79 20.15 -4.20 -21.56
C ASP A 79 19.35 -5.27 -20.78
N PRO A 80 19.40 -6.56 -21.18
CA PRO A 80 18.67 -7.62 -20.51
C PRO A 80 18.96 -7.74 -19.00
N ILE A 81 20.19 -7.50 -18.57
CA ILE A 81 20.57 -7.55 -17.14
C ILE A 81 19.84 -6.45 -16.38
N VAL A 82 19.83 -5.23 -16.94
CA VAL A 82 19.13 -4.07 -16.35
C VAL A 82 17.61 -4.32 -16.28
N ALA A 83 17.04 -4.96 -17.30
CA ALA A 83 15.62 -5.33 -17.31
C ALA A 83 15.25 -6.30 -16.18
N VAL A 84 16.10 -7.31 -15.93
CA VAL A 84 15.91 -8.25 -14.82
C VAL A 84 16.05 -7.54 -13.47
N MET A 85 17.06 -6.68 -13.30
CA MET A 85 17.23 -5.89 -12.08
C MET A 85 15.99 -5.02 -11.81
N LEU A 86 15.47 -4.34 -12.83
CA LEU A 86 14.26 -3.52 -12.69
C LEU A 86 13.04 -4.36 -12.29
N LEU A 87 12.88 -5.56 -12.85
CA LEU A 87 11.83 -6.49 -12.43
C LEU A 87 11.97 -6.87 -10.96
N CYS A 88 13.17 -7.23 -10.50
CA CYS A 88 13.41 -7.57 -9.09
C CYS A 88 13.07 -6.39 -8.15
N VAL A 89 13.49 -5.18 -8.51
CA VAL A 89 13.16 -3.96 -7.76
C VAL A 89 11.64 -3.76 -7.70
N ARG A 90 10.94 -3.89 -8.83
CA ARG A 90 9.48 -3.79 -8.88
C ARG A 90 8.81 -4.83 -8.01
N ALA A 91 9.26 -6.08 -8.05
CA ALA A 91 8.70 -7.17 -7.25
C ALA A 91 8.88 -6.95 -5.75
N ILE A 92 10.08 -6.56 -5.31
CA ILE A 92 10.39 -6.28 -3.90
C ILE A 92 9.56 -5.09 -3.40
N LEU A 93 9.51 -4.00 -4.16
CA LEU A 93 8.71 -2.83 -3.79
C LEU A 93 7.22 -3.19 -3.69
N ALA A 94 6.67 -3.92 -4.67
CA ALA A 94 5.28 -4.36 -4.64
C ALA A 94 4.96 -5.18 -3.37
N ALA A 95 5.86 -6.08 -2.96
CA ALA A 95 5.71 -6.84 -1.72
C ALA A 95 5.76 -5.93 -0.48
N ILE A 96 6.74 -5.03 -0.40
CA ILE A 96 6.89 -4.09 0.73
C ILE A 96 5.63 -3.24 0.89
N PHE A 97 5.11 -2.64 -0.19
CA PHE A 97 3.90 -1.80 -0.12
C PHE A 97 2.68 -2.58 0.37
N ALA A 98 2.47 -3.79 -0.14
CA ALA A 98 1.37 -4.65 0.31
C ALA A 98 1.50 -4.94 1.80
N THR A 99 2.67 -5.40 2.25
CA THR A 99 2.91 -5.77 3.65
C THR A 99 2.78 -4.58 4.59
N VAL A 100 3.41 -3.45 4.26
CA VAL A 100 3.34 -2.22 5.08
C VAL A 100 1.90 -1.74 5.21
N HIS A 101 1.14 -1.71 4.11
CA HIS A 101 -0.27 -1.29 4.15
C HIS A 101 -1.13 -2.22 4.99
N LEU A 102 -0.97 -3.54 4.84
CA LEU A 102 -1.71 -4.51 5.65
C LEU A 102 -1.39 -4.37 7.14
N ILE A 103 -0.12 -4.18 7.49
CA ILE A 103 0.31 -3.94 8.88
C ILE A 103 -0.29 -2.63 9.40
N GLN A 104 -0.20 -1.55 8.63
CA GLN A 104 -0.76 -0.25 9.00
C GLN A 104 -2.27 -0.36 9.26
N VAL A 105 -3.03 -0.94 8.34
CA VAL A 105 -4.48 -1.12 8.47
C VAL A 105 -4.81 -2.00 9.66
N ARG A 106 -4.14 -3.15 9.82
CA ARG A 106 -4.37 -4.05 10.96
C ARG A 106 -4.10 -3.35 12.29
N ARG A 107 -2.98 -2.65 12.41
CA ARG A 107 -2.61 -1.92 13.63
C ARG A 107 -3.60 -0.82 13.95
N ALA A 108 -4.02 -0.06 12.93
CA ALA A 108 -5.02 0.98 13.08
C ALA A 108 -6.37 0.42 13.54
N LEU A 109 -6.85 -0.66 12.91
CA LEU A 109 -8.11 -1.29 13.30
C LEU A 109 -8.05 -1.85 14.72
N ASN A 110 -6.97 -2.53 15.11
CA ASN A 110 -6.81 -3.06 16.46
C ASN A 110 -6.82 -1.96 17.52
N GLN A 111 -6.17 -0.84 17.24
CA GLN A 111 -6.17 0.30 18.14
C GLN A 111 -7.56 0.93 18.23
N LEU A 112 -8.22 1.17 17.10
CA LEU A 112 -9.59 1.70 17.10
C LEU A 112 -10.58 0.73 17.76
N ALA A 113 -10.33 -0.58 17.71
CA ALA A 113 -11.09 -1.59 18.44
C ALA A 113 -10.97 -1.42 19.95
N ALA A 114 -9.74 -1.28 20.46
CA ALA A 114 -9.47 -1.05 21.87
C ALA A 114 -10.07 0.28 22.36
N GLU A 115 -10.16 1.29 21.48
CA GLU A 115 -10.80 2.57 21.75
C GLU A 115 -12.34 2.54 21.62
N GLY A 116 -12.92 1.39 21.24
CA GLY A 116 -14.35 1.24 21.00
C GLY A 116 -14.87 2.01 19.78
N GLN A 117 -13.99 2.42 18.86
CA GLN A 117 -14.29 3.31 17.74
C GLN A 117 -14.68 2.59 16.43
N ILE A 118 -14.63 1.26 16.40
CA ILE A 118 -15.09 0.43 15.26
C ILE A 118 -16.57 0.05 15.39
N GLN A 119 -17.21 -0.15 14.24
CA GLN A 119 -18.52 -0.79 14.10
C GLN A 119 -18.29 -2.29 13.85
N LEU A 120 -18.82 -3.13 14.74
CA LEU A 120 -18.80 -4.59 14.60
C LEU A 120 -19.95 -5.06 13.72
#